data_AF-A0A967MSA4-F1
#
_entry.id   AF-A0A967MSA4-F1
#
_cell.length_a   1.000
_cell.length_b   1.000
_cell.length_c   1.000
_cell.angle_alpha   90.00
_cell.angle_beta   90.00
_cell.angle_gamma   90.00
#
_symmetry.space_group_name_H-M   'P 1'
#
loop_
_entity.id
_entity.type
_entity.pdbx_description
1 polymer ?
#
loop_
_entity_poly.entity_id
_entity_poly.type
_entity_poly.pdbx_seq_one_letter_code
_entity_poly.pdbx_strand_id
1 'polypeptide(L)'
;MQPLLKIDLSNKSWKSEKIPETWAHDYLGGASLAARLLYDHLNPEIGALDPQSPLLFINGPLTGTGGPAVGRFVICGRSPATNIWGESNIGGFWGPELRKAGYFGLWITGKADHPTWIHIQDDQVEFFDASSIWGLETY
;
A
#
# COMPACT_ATOMS: atom_id res chain seq x y z
N MET A 1 -10.29 13.17 -2.51
CA MET A 1 -9.52 11.94 -2.79
C MET A 1 -9.98 10.87 -1.81
N GLN A 2 -10.03 9.60 -2.23
CA GLN A 2 -10.33 8.49 -1.30
C GLN A 2 -9.25 8.39 -0.21
N PRO A 3 -9.57 7.85 0.98
CA PRO A 3 -8.60 7.68 2.05
C PRO A 3 -7.55 6.60 1.74
N LEU A 4 -6.47 6.58 2.53
CA LEU A 4 -5.55 5.45 2.64
C LEU A 4 -6.13 4.44 3.63
N LEU A 5 -6.09 3.16 3.27
CA LEU A 5 -6.27 2.08 4.23
C LEU A 5 -4.92 1.81 4.90
N LYS A 6 -4.81 2.00 6.21
CA LYS A 6 -3.60 1.69 6.98
C LYS A 6 -3.83 0.43 7.78
N ILE A 7 -2.95 -0.55 7.60
CA ILE A 7 -2.99 -1.85 8.26
C ILE A 7 -1.74 -2.02 9.12
N ASP A 8 -1.95 -2.48 10.35
CA ASP A 8 -0.90 -2.94 11.24
C ASP A 8 -1.05 -4.45 11.44
N LEU A 9 -0.07 -5.20 10.93
CA LEU A 9 -0.04 -6.66 10.99
C LEU A 9 0.25 -7.20 12.39
N SER A 10 0.92 -6.43 13.25
CA SER A 10 1.29 -6.88 14.60
C SER A 10 0.11 -6.97 15.54
N ASN A 11 -0.88 -6.09 15.38
CA ASN A 11 -2.11 -6.11 16.17
C ASN A 11 -3.36 -6.46 15.34
N LYS A 12 -3.20 -6.80 14.06
CA LYS A 12 -4.28 -7.11 13.11
C LYS A 12 -5.37 -6.03 13.13
N SER A 13 -4.94 -4.77 13.10
CA SER A 13 -5.85 -3.62 13.09
C SER A 13 -5.75 -2.85 11.79
N TRP A 14 -6.78 -2.07 11.52
CA TRP A 14 -6.82 -1.21 10.35
C TRP A 14 -7.58 0.09 10.65
N LYS A 15 -7.29 1.12 9.86
CA LYS A 15 -8.04 2.37 9.86
C LYS A 15 -7.96 3.06 8.50
N SER A 16 -8.97 3.88 8.21
CA SER A 16 -8.93 4.80 7.08
C SER A 16 -8.32 6.14 7.49
N GLU A 17 -7.36 6.64 6.72
CA GLU A 17 -6.71 7.92 6.97
C GLU A 17 -6.91 8.86 5.77
N LYS A 18 -7.44 10.07 6.02
CA LYS A 18 -7.66 11.04 4.95
C LYS A 18 -6.32 11.55 4.43
N ILE A 19 -6.14 11.53 3.11
CA ILE A 19 -5.03 12.20 2.45
C ILE A 19 -5.31 13.72 2.42
N PRO A 20 -4.38 14.57 2.89
CA PRO A 20 -4.53 16.02 2.79
C PRO A 20 -4.79 16.46 1.35
N GLU A 21 -5.80 17.30 1.14
CA GLU A 21 -6.20 17.76 -0.20
C GLU A 21 -5.09 18.56 -0.89
N THR A 22 -4.31 19.31 -0.11
CA THR A 22 -3.11 20.00 -0.62
C THR A 22 -2.08 19.02 -1.17
N TRP A 23 -1.84 17.89 -0.49
CA TRP A 23 -0.88 16.89 -0.99
C TRP A 23 -1.40 16.16 -2.22
N ALA A 24 -2.70 15.89 -2.28
CA ALA A 24 -3.33 15.35 -3.48
C ALA A 24 -3.12 16.27 -4.69
N HIS A 25 -3.21 17.59 -4.50
CA HIS A 25 -2.95 18.58 -5.54
C HIS A 25 -1.46 18.67 -5.90
N ASP A 26 -0.59 18.80 -4.91
CA ASP A 26 0.84 19.09 -5.11
C ASP A 26 1.62 17.87 -5.63
N TYR A 27 1.18 16.65 -5.30
CA TYR A 27 1.89 15.41 -5.62
C TYR A 27 1.11 14.46 -6.55
N LEU A 28 -0.13 14.80 -6.93
CA LEU A 28 -1.01 14.12 -7.91
C LEU A 28 -1.46 12.68 -7.58
N GLY A 29 -0.62 11.85 -6.97
CA GLY A 29 -0.83 10.42 -6.72
C GLY A 29 0.42 9.60 -7.01
N GLY A 30 0.30 8.27 -7.00
CA GLY A 30 1.41 7.37 -7.34
C GLY A 30 2.66 7.60 -6.50
N ALA A 31 3.84 7.49 -7.12
CA ALA A 31 5.12 7.50 -6.42
C ALA A 31 5.46 8.86 -5.78
N SER A 32 5.07 9.97 -6.41
CA SER A 32 5.29 11.32 -5.85
C SER A 32 4.49 11.52 -4.57
N LEU A 33 3.22 11.08 -4.54
CA LEU A 33 2.43 11.15 -3.31
C LEU A 33 2.93 10.13 -2.28
N ALA A 34 3.36 8.94 -2.70
CA ALA A 34 4.01 7.98 -1.79
C ALA A 34 5.25 8.57 -1.12
N ALA A 35 6.13 9.23 -1.89
CA ALA A 35 7.32 9.85 -1.36
C ALA A 35 6.98 10.89 -0.29
N ARG A 36 5.96 11.73 -0.52
CA ARG A 36 5.50 12.69 0.51
C ARG A 36 4.92 12.01 1.74
N LEU A 37 4.05 11.02 1.56
CA LEU A 37 3.38 10.29 2.64
C LEU A 37 4.37 9.53 3.53
N LEU A 38 5.40 8.95 2.91
CA LEU A 38 6.42 8.16 3.61
C LEU A 38 7.59 8.99 4.13
N TYR A 39 7.75 10.25 3.69
CA TYR A 39 8.93 11.06 4.00
C TYR A 39 9.29 11.08 5.49
N ASP A 40 8.30 11.38 6.34
CA ASP A 40 8.48 11.48 7.80
C ASP A 40 8.56 10.10 8.49
N HIS A 41 8.27 9.02 7.76
CA HIS A 41 8.24 7.64 8.25
C HIS A 41 9.46 6.81 7.83
N LEU A 42 10.18 7.22 6.79
CA LEU A 42 11.43 6.57 6.36
C LEU A 42 12.63 7.04 7.20
N ASN A 43 12.53 6.86 8.52
CA ASN A 43 13.60 7.18 9.47
C ASN A 43 14.88 6.38 9.12
N PRO A 44 16.04 7.01 8.90
CA PRO A 44 17.31 6.34 8.61
C PRO A 44 17.65 5.19 9.57
N GLU A 45 17.27 5.31 10.85
CA GLU A 45 17.51 4.31 11.89
C GLU A 45 16.65 3.04 11.76
N ILE A 46 15.56 3.09 10.99
CA ILE A 46 14.65 1.96 10.79
C ILE A 46 15.06 1.21 9.52
N GLY A 47 15.52 -0.04 9.66
CA GLY A 47 15.92 -0.88 8.53
C GLY A 47 14.77 -1.27 7.61
N ALA A 48 15.07 -1.61 6.35
CA ALA A 48 14.04 -1.96 5.35
C ALA A 48 13.14 -3.14 5.74
N LEU A 49 13.67 -4.10 6.51
CA LEU A 49 12.97 -5.30 6.98
C LEU A 49 12.44 -5.16 8.42
N ASP A 50 12.57 -3.98 9.01
CA ASP A 50 12.00 -3.70 10.34
C ASP A 50 10.47 -3.64 10.25
N PRO A 51 9.72 -4.18 11.23
CA PRO A 51 8.25 -4.08 11.26
C PRO A 51 7.72 -2.64 11.20
N GLN A 52 8.50 -1.63 11.60
CA GLN A 52 8.10 -0.23 11.50
C GLN A 52 8.29 0.36 10.10
N SER A 53 9.04 -0.31 9.23
CA SER A 53 9.27 0.12 7.85
C SER A 53 7.99 -0.03 7.03
N PRO A 54 7.41 1.08 6.51
CA PRO A 54 6.14 1.02 5.80
C PRO A 54 6.31 0.50 4.37
N LEU A 55 5.35 -0.32 3.94
CA LEU A 55 5.15 -0.69 2.53
C LEU A 55 3.84 -0.08 2.03
N LEU A 56 3.92 0.81 1.04
CA LEU A 56 2.79 1.58 0.55
C LEU A 56 2.46 1.20 -0.90
N PHE A 57 1.26 0.65 -1.09
CA PHE A 57 0.63 0.44 -2.38
C PHE A 57 -0.24 1.66 -2.65
N ILE A 58 -0.06 2.36 -3.76
CA ILE A 58 -0.81 3.57 -4.02
C ILE A 58 -1.19 3.74 -5.48
N ASN A 59 -2.43 4.18 -5.69
CA ASN A 59 -2.97 4.46 -7.00
C ASN A 59 -2.48 5.80 -7.56
N GLY A 60 -2.48 5.91 -8.88
CA GLY A 60 -2.42 7.19 -9.57
C GLY A 60 -3.79 7.87 -9.61
N PRO A 61 -3.84 9.17 -9.98
CA PRO A 61 -5.09 9.93 -10.03
C PRO A 61 -6.11 9.31 -11.01
N LEU A 62 -5.61 8.77 -12.12
CA LEU A 62 -6.43 8.16 -13.17
C LEU A 62 -6.76 6.69 -12.94
N THR A 63 -6.13 6.02 -11.97
CA THR A 63 -6.31 4.58 -11.78
C THR A 63 -7.79 4.24 -11.58
N GLY A 64 -8.31 3.26 -12.32
CA GLY A 64 -9.72 2.83 -12.23
C GLY A 64 -10.74 3.79 -12.87
N THR A 65 -10.31 4.81 -13.61
CA THR A 65 -11.20 5.64 -14.43
C THR A 65 -11.51 4.98 -15.79
N GLY A 66 -12.33 5.63 -16.63
CA GLY A 66 -12.63 5.17 -18.00
C GLY A 66 -11.55 5.48 -19.04
N GLY A 67 -10.39 6.00 -18.62
CA GLY A 67 -9.28 6.31 -19.54
C GLY A 67 -8.58 5.05 -20.08
N PRO A 68 -7.84 5.18 -21.20
CA PRO A 68 -7.06 4.06 -21.74
C PRO A 68 -5.90 3.69 -20.81
N ALA A 69 -5.70 2.39 -20.57
CA ALA A 69 -4.56 1.83 -19.82
C ALA A 69 -4.37 2.36 -18.38
N VAL A 70 -5.46 2.75 -17.71
CA VAL A 70 -5.45 3.31 -16.34
C VAL A 70 -5.51 2.25 -15.22
N GLY A 71 -4.90 1.09 -15.43
CA GLY A 71 -4.84 -0.01 -14.44
C GLY A 71 -3.61 0.01 -13.52
N ARG A 72 -2.82 1.09 -13.57
CA ARG A 72 -1.50 1.14 -12.94
C ARG A 72 -1.57 1.58 -11.48
N PHE A 73 -0.70 1.01 -10.65
CA PHE A 73 -0.41 1.44 -9.28
C PHE A 73 1.09 1.26 -9.01
N VAL A 74 1.58 1.83 -7.91
CA VAL A 74 2.98 1.66 -7.48
C VAL A 74 3.05 1.10 -6.07
N ILE A 75 4.10 0.33 -5.80
CA ILE A 75 4.48 -0.11 -4.46
C ILE A 75 5.77 0.62 -4.09
N CYS A 76 5.79 1.26 -2.93
CA CYS A 76 6.88 2.10 -2.46
C CYS A 76 7.28 1.77 -1.02
N GLY A 77 8.56 1.92 -0.70
CA GLY A 77 9.10 1.70 0.63
C GLY A 77 10.63 1.83 0.64
N ARG A 78 11.28 1.42 1.73
CA ARG A 78 12.74 1.26 1.73
C ARG A 78 13.11 -0.08 1.11
N SER A 79 13.95 -0.07 0.09
CA SER A 79 14.42 -1.28 -0.57
C SER A 79 15.38 -2.05 0.34
N PRO A 80 15.17 -3.36 0.61
CA PRO A 80 16.15 -4.16 1.36
C PRO A 80 17.42 -4.45 0.55
N ALA A 81 17.38 -4.37 -0.77
CA ALA A 81 18.54 -4.60 -1.62
C ALA A 81 19.49 -3.41 -1.67
N THR A 82 18.96 -2.18 -1.54
CA THR A 82 19.75 -0.95 -1.72
C THR A 82 19.70 -0.02 -0.51
N ASN A 83 18.84 -0.28 0.46
CA ASN A 83 18.58 0.55 1.65
C ASN A 83 18.17 2.00 1.37
N ILE A 84 17.76 2.32 0.14
CA ILE A 84 17.24 3.63 -0.27
C ILE A 84 15.78 3.53 -0.70
N TRP A 85 15.23 4.63 -1.24
CA TRP A 85 13.90 4.64 -1.85
C TRP A 85 13.75 3.53 -2.89
N GLY A 86 12.75 2.67 -2.69
CA GLY A 86 12.34 1.63 -3.61
C GLY A 86 10.94 1.92 -4.15
N GLU A 87 10.79 1.75 -5.45
CA GLU A 87 9.53 1.93 -6.17
C GLU A 87 9.39 0.84 -7.23
N SER A 88 8.19 0.26 -7.34
CA SER A 88 7.85 -0.71 -8.39
C SER A 88 6.48 -0.39 -8.98
N ASN A 89 6.37 -0.38 -10.31
CA ASN A 89 5.13 -0.10 -11.03
C ASN A 89 4.48 -1.38 -11.54
N ILE A 90 3.19 -1.54 -11.27
CA ILE A 90 2.43 -2.74 -11.60
C ILE A 90 1.14 -2.33 -12.33
N GLY A 91 0.70 -3.15 -13.29
CA GLY A 91 -0.57 -2.98 -14.00
C GLY A 91 -1.62 -4.02 -13.61
N GLY A 92 -2.63 -4.19 -14.46
CA GLY A 92 -3.72 -5.14 -14.23
C GLY A 92 -4.88 -4.50 -13.46
N PHE A 93 -5.53 -5.30 -12.62
CA PHE A 93 -6.82 -4.96 -12.01
C PHE A 93 -6.74 -4.59 -10.53
N TRP A 94 -5.62 -4.89 -9.84
CA TRP A 94 -5.52 -4.71 -8.40
C TRP A 94 -5.74 -3.25 -7.95
N GLY A 95 -5.06 -2.29 -8.60
CA GLY A 95 -5.24 -0.86 -8.29
C GLY A 95 -6.67 -0.37 -8.50
N PRO A 96 -7.31 -0.63 -9.66
CA PRO A 96 -8.73 -0.36 -9.88
C PRO A 96 -9.67 -0.99 -8.85
N GLU A 97 -9.47 -2.26 -8.47
CA GLU A 97 -10.31 -2.94 -7.46
C GLU A 97 -10.15 -2.32 -6.07
N LEU A 98 -8.92 -1.97 -5.65
CA LEU A 98 -8.70 -1.22 -4.41
C LEU A 98 -9.44 0.12 -4.41
N ARG A 99 -9.44 0.81 -5.56
CA ARG A 99 -10.18 2.07 -5.73
C ARG A 99 -11.68 1.87 -5.63
N LYS A 100 -12.22 0.79 -6.19
CA LYS A 100 -13.64 0.45 -6.09
C LYS A 100 -14.03 0.14 -4.64
N ALA A 101 -13.17 -0.56 -3.90
CA ALA A 101 -13.34 -0.81 -2.47
C ALA A 101 -13.29 0.47 -1.60
N GLY A 102 -13.03 1.63 -2.19
CA GLY A 102 -13.12 2.92 -1.50
C GLY A 102 -11.79 3.53 -1.08
N TYR A 103 -10.66 2.94 -1.48
CA TYR A 103 -9.32 3.36 -1.01
C TYR A 103 -8.41 3.85 -2.13
N PHE A 104 -7.68 4.92 -1.85
CA PHE A 104 -6.66 5.45 -2.77
C PHE A 104 -5.34 4.67 -2.70
N GLY A 105 -5.06 4.06 -1.56
CA GLY A 105 -3.86 3.27 -1.34
C GLY A 105 -3.97 2.42 -0.09
N LEU A 106 -3.06 1.45 0.03
CA LEU A 106 -2.92 0.53 1.14
C LEU A 106 -1.52 0.68 1.74
N TRP A 107 -1.47 1.08 3.01
CA TRP A 107 -0.25 1.21 3.80
C TRP A 107 -0.16 0.03 4.76
N ILE A 108 0.93 -0.73 4.70
CA ILE A 108 1.16 -1.88 5.58
C ILE A 108 2.37 -1.59 6.47
N THR A 109 2.20 -1.84 7.77
CA THR A 109 3.24 -1.84 8.80
C THR A 109 3.04 -3.03 9.73
N GLY A 110 3.98 -3.23 10.65
CA GLY A 110 3.97 -4.33 11.60
C GLY A 110 4.44 -5.64 10.96
N LYS A 111 4.36 -6.69 11.75
CA LYS A 111 4.69 -8.07 11.37
C LYS A 111 3.71 -9.02 12.04
N ALA A 112 3.06 -9.85 11.25
CA ALA A 112 2.20 -10.92 11.75
C ALA A 112 3.04 -12.08 12.31
N ASP A 113 2.52 -12.77 13.31
CA ASP A 113 3.20 -13.90 13.96
C ASP A 113 3.26 -15.17 13.09
N HIS A 114 2.41 -15.24 12.06
CA HIS A 114 2.34 -16.32 11.07
C HIS A 114 1.95 -15.75 9.70
N PRO A 115 2.21 -16.47 8.59
CA PRO A 115 1.73 -16.10 7.26
C PRO A 115 0.25 -15.71 7.30
N THR A 116 -0.06 -14.49 6.87
CA THR A 116 -1.39 -13.90 6.94
C THR A 116 -1.72 -13.27 5.60
N TRP A 117 -2.91 -13.53 5.08
CA TRP A 117 -3.45 -12.78 3.93
C TRP A 117 -4.59 -11.89 4.39
N ILE A 118 -4.76 -10.77 3.70
CA ILE A 118 -5.75 -9.74 4.05
C ILE A 118 -6.82 -9.76 2.97
N HIS A 119 -8.08 -9.88 3.42
CA HIS A 119 -9.24 -9.73 2.56
C HIS A 119 -9.79 -8.31 2.73
N ILE A 120 -10.00 -7.60 1.62
CA ILE A 120 -10.59 -6.26 1.59
C ILE A 120 -11.80 -6.34 0.67
N GLN A 121 -12.98 -6.14 1.25
CA GLN A 121 -14.24 -6.02 0.53
C GLN A 121 -14.96 -4.77 1.01
N ASP A 122 -14.84 -3.69 0.24
CA ASP A 122 -15.36 -2.37 0.59
C ASP A 122 -14.91 -1.93 2.00
N ASP A 123 -15.83 -1.82 2.96
CA ASP A 123 -15.55 -1.43 4.35
C ASP A 123 -15.18 -2.60 5.28
N GLN A 124 -15.11 -3.81 4.76
CA GLN A 124 -14.74 -5.02 5.49
C GLN A 124 -13.28 -5.37 5.22
N VAL A 125 -12.47 -5.36 6.28
CA VAL A 125 -11.06 -5.77 6.24
C VAL A 125 -10.84 -6.86 7.27
N GLU A 126 -10.49 -8.04 6.77
CA GLU A 126 -10.33 -9.26 7.56
C GLU A 126 -8.94 -9.88 7.37
N PHE A 127 -8.45 -10.54 8.41
CA PHE A 127 -7.13 -11.16 8.45
C PHE A 127 -7.27 -12.67 8.57
N PHE A 128 -6.73 -13.39 7.61
CA PHE A 128 -6.86 -14.83 7.50
C PHE A 128 -5.50 -15.53 7.58
N ASP A 129 -5.48 -16.74 8.15
CA ASP A 129 -4.30 -17.59 8.11
C ASP A 129 -3.96 -17.95 6.66
N ALA A 130 -2.68 -17.80 6.31
CA ALA A 130 -2.14 -18.10 4.99
C ALA A 130 -1.10 -19.23 5.05
N SER A 131 -1.03 -19.97 6.16
CA SER A 131 -0.03 -21.04 6.34
C SER A 131 -0.14 -22.13 5.27
N SER A 132 -1.35 -22.40 4.75
CA SER A 132 -1.58 -23.40 3.69
C SER A 132 -1.07 -22.98 2.31
N ILE A 133 -0.94 -21.68 2.05
CA ILE A 133 -0.46 -21.13 0.77
C ILE A 133 0.98 -20.61 0.86
N TRP A 134 1.57 -20.61 2.06
CA TRP A 134 2.92 -20.12 2.27
C TRP A 134 3.94 -21.06 1.62
N GLY A 135 4.84 -20.48 0.81
CA GLY A 135 5.85 -21.23 0.06
C GLY A 135 5.36 -21.78 -1.29
N LEU A 136 4.11 -21.54 -1.68
CA LEU A 136 3.64 -21.78 -3.05
C LEU A 136 4.13 -20.67 -3.99
N GLU A 137 4.08 -20.94 -5.29
CA GLU A 137 4.30 -19.92 -6.32
C GLU A 137 3.13 -18.92 -6.38
N THR A 138 3.30 -17.84 -7.14
CA THR A 138 2.30 -16.77 -7.23
C THR A 138 1.03 -17.14 -8.00
N TYR A 139 1.04 -18.24 -8.77
CA TYR A 139 -0.04 -18.68 -9.66
C TYR A 139 -0.43 -20.14 -9.42
#